data_AF-A0A957T4N6-F1
#
_entry.id   AF-A0A957T4N6-F1
#
_cell.length_a   1.000
_cell.length_b   1.000
_cell.length_c   1.000
_cell.angle_alpha   90.00
_cell.angle_beta   90.00
_cell.angle_gamma   90.00
#
_symmetry.space_group_name_H-M   'P 1'
#
loop_
_entity.id
_entity.type
_entity.pdbx_description
1 polymer ?
#
loop_
_entity_poly.entity_id
_entity_poly.type
_entity_poly.pdbx_seq_one_letter_code
_entity_poly.pdbx_strand_id
1 'polypeptide(L)' 'MSEVATAVVEKTPNSASFAPTGHTPKAAIIRLDRLSKHYTEAGQTQLVLDELNQEFYEGEFVCLLGKSGSGKSTLLNL' A
#
# COMPACT_ATOMS: atom_id res chain seq x y z
N MET A 1 -22.82 10.29 2.88
CA MET A 1 -21.44 10.72 3.14
C MET A 1 -20.57 9.48 3.02
N SER A 2 -19.84 9.32 1.93
CA SER A 2 -18.93 8.17 1.75
C SER A 2 -17.55 8.60 2.28
N GLU A 3 -17.12 8.02 3.41
CA GLU A 3 -15.75 8.19 3.91
C GLU A 3 -14.81 7.49 2.92
N VAL A 4 -14.05 8.27 2.14
CA VAL A 4 -12.86 7.76 1.45
C VAL A 4 -11.87 7.32 2.52
N ALA A 5 -11.67 6.01 2.65
CA ALA A 5 -10.86 5.42 3.68
C ALA A 5 -9.42 5.29 3.18
N THR A 6 -8.53 6.16 3.66
CA THR A 6 -7.10 6.15 3.31
C THR A 6 -6.41 4.90 3.86
N ALA A 7 -5.84 4.07 2.99
CA ALA A 7 -4.87 3.06 3.38
C ALA A 7 -3.53 3.76 3.67
N VAL A 8 -3.00 3.57 4.87
CA VAL A 8 -1.67 4.06 5.22
C VAL A 8 -0.72 2.87 5.16
N VAL A 9 0.23 2.92 4.24
CA VAL A 9 1.32 1.96 4.16
C VAL A 9 2.41 2.47 5.10
N GLU A 10 2.51 1.89 6.30
CA GLU A 10 3.63 2.21 7.19
C GLU A 10 4.82 1.32 6.85
N LYS A 11 5.92 1.99 6.51
CA LYS A 11 7.24 1.38 6.40
C LYS A 11 7.88 1.50 7.77
N THR A 12 8.05 0.38 8.48
CA THR A 12 8.77 0.40 9.74
C THR A 12 10.21 0.84 9.45
N PRO A 13 10.76 1.86 10.12
CA PRO A 13 12.20 2.08 10.06
C PRO A 13 12.85 0.82 10.61
N ASN A 14 13.71 0.22 9.81
CA ASN A 14 14.47 -0.97 10.16
C ASN A 14 15.34 -0.69 11.39
N SER A 15 14.78 -0.90 12.59
CA SER A 15 15.46 -0.76 13.88
C SER A 15 15.41 -2.05 14.69
N ALA A 16 15.58 -3.18 14.01
CA ALA A 16 16.00 -4.43 14.64
C ALA A 16 17.26 -4.91 13.91
N SER A 17 18.40 -4.62 14.50
CA SER A 17 19.73 -5.04 14.05
C SER A 17 19.79 -6.56 13.80
N PHE A 18 19.83 -6.94 12.53
CA PHE A 18 20.67 -8.03 12.01
C PHE A 18 21.33 -7.52 10.72
N ALA A 19 22.47 -6.83 10.84
CA ALA A 19 23.24 -6.29 9.71
C ALA A 19 24.27 -7.34 9.21
N PRO A 20 24.69 -7.32 7.92
CA PRO A 20 25.62 -6.27 7.50
C PRO A 20 25.39 -5.68 6.07
N THR A 21 25.73 -4.40 5.97
CA THR A 21 26.30 -3.69 4.80
C THR A 21 25.40 -3.25 3.63
N GLY A 22 25.32 -1.93 3.44
CA GLY A 22 25.15 -1.27 2.15
C GLY A 22 23.72 -1.16 1.63
N HIS A 23 23.05 -0.04 1.89
CA HIS A 23 21.90 0.39 1.08
C HIS A 23 22.42 0.86 -0.30
N THR A 24 22.81 -0.09 -1.14
CA THR A 24 22.77 0.14 -2.59
C THR A 24 21.29 0.21 -2.94
N PRO A 25 20.78 1.25 -3.62
CA PRO A 25 19.36 1.33 -3.96
C PRO A 25 19.01 0.10 -4.80
N LYS A 26 18.37 -0.88 -4.15
CA LYS A 26 17.84 -2.08 -4.79
C LYS A 26 16.70 -1.62 -5.70
N ALA A 27 16.60 -2.21 -6.89
CA ALA A 27 15.50 -1.93 -7.79
C ALA A 27 14.17 -2.22 -7.08
N ALA A 28 13.19 -1.33 -7.23
CA ALA A 28 11.84 -1.60 -6.74
C ALA A 28 11.33 -2.89 -7.39
N ILE A 29 10.94 -3.86 -6.57
CA ILE A 29 10.40 -5.15 -7.04
C ILE A 29 8.90 -5.05 -7.34
N ILE A 30 8.22 -4.12 -6.67
CA ILE A 30 6.82 -3.80 -6.90
C ILE A 30 6.71 -2.28 -6.96
N ARG A 31 6.08 -1.76 -8.02
CA ARG A 31 5.79 -0.35 -8.18
C ARG A 31 4.31 -0.16 -8.49
N LEU A 32 3.67 0.68 -7.69
CA LEU A 32 2.33 1.18 -7.86
C LEU A 32 2.45 2.62 -8.38
N ASP A 33 1.86 2.88 -9.53
CA ASP A 33 1.89 4.19 -10.19
C ASP A 33 0.44 4.64 -10.44
N ARG A 34 0.03 5.70 -9.74
CA ARG A 34 -1.34 6.25 -9.76
C ARG A 34 -2.43 5.18 -9.72
N LEU A 35 -2.27 4.18 -8.85
CA LEU A 35 -3.19 3.06 -8.76
C LEU A 35 -4.54 3.51 -8.16
N SER A 36 -5.60 3.43 -8.96
CA SER A 36 -6.97 3.65 -8.50
C SER A 36 -7.83 2.41 -8.65
N LYS A 37 -8.69 2.14 -7.67
CA LYS A 37 -9.66 1.03 -7.70
C LYS A 37 -11.01 1.49 -7.18
N HIS A 38 -12.04 1.14 -7.94
CA HIS A 38 -13.43 1.39 -7.59
C HIS A 38 -14.20 0.07 -7.55
N TYR A 39 -15.19 0.00 -6.67
CA TYR A 39 -16.19 -1.05 -6.65
C TYR A 39 -17.56 -0.43 -6.85
N THR A 40 -18.36 -1.03 -7.73
CA THR A 40 -19.74 -0.61 -7.95
C THR A 40 -20.66 -1.66 -7.35
N GLU A 41 -21.37 -1.31 -6.29
CA GLU A 41 -22.36 -2.17 -5.63
C GLU A 41 -23.69 -1.44 -5.53
N ALA A 42 -24.78 -2.13 -5.86
CA ALA A 42 -26.15 -1.58 -5.80
C ALA A 42 -26.32 -0.21 -6.50
N GLY A 43 -25.58 0.02 -7.60
CA GLY A 43 -25.60 1.28 -8.35
C GLY A 43 -24.81 2.43 -7.71
N GLN A 44 -24.17 2.21 -6.56
CA GLN A 44 -23.25 3.15 -5.94
C GLN A 44 -21.82 2.76 -6.30
N THR A 45 -21.04 3.74 -6.78
CA THR A 45 -19.60 3.53 -7.04
C THR A 45 -18.80 4.08 -5.87
N GLN A 46 -18.06 3.20 -5.22
CA GLN A 46 -17.16 3.54 -4.13
C GLN A 46 -15.71 3.47 -4.61
N LEU A 47 -15.01 4.60 -4.49
CA LEU A 47 -13.56 4.69 -4.67
C LEU A 47 -12.88 4.09 -3.42
N VAL A 48 -12.10 3.03 -3.63
CA VAL A 48 -11.45 2.26 -2.56
C VAL A 48 -9.94 2.51 -2.52
N LEU A 49 -9.30 2.71 -3.68
CA LEU A 49 -7.92 3.18 -3.79
C LEU A 49 -7.91 4.36 -4.74
N ASP A 50 -7.24 5.44 -4.37
CA ASP A 50 -7.19 6.69 -5.14
C ASP A 50 -5.75 7.12 -5.40
N GLU A 51 -5.32 7.05 -6.66
CA GLU A 51 -4.01 7.46 -7.15
C GLU A 51 -2.84 7.05 -6.25
N LEU A 52 -2.86 5.80 -5.76
CA LEU A 52 -1.83 5.30 -4.85
C LEU A 52 -0.51 5.12 -5.59
N ASN A 53 0.50 5.86 -5.14
CA ASN A 53 1.88 5.79 -5.62
C ASN A 53 2.75 5.17 -4.53
N GLN A 54 3.30 3.98 -4.78
CA GLN A 54 4.20 3.33 -3.83
C GLN A 54 5.21 2.41 -4.51
N GLU A 55 6.39 2.31 -3.89
CA GLU A 55 7.45 1.40 -4.32
C GLU A 55 7.86 0.50 -3.16
N PHE A 56 8.00 -0.79 -3.45
CA PHE A 56 8.44 -1.80 -2.49
C PHE A 56 9.77 -2.38 -2.97
N TYR A 57 10.72 -2.47 -2.06
CA TYR A 57 12.08 -2.90 -2.35
C TYR A 57 12.35 -4.32 -1.83
N GLU A 58 13.29 -5.01 -2.45
CA GLU A 58 13.61 -6.39 -2.08
C GLU A 58 14.20 -6.48 -0.67
N GLY A 59 13.58 -7.30 0.19
CA GLY A 59 13.95 -7.45 1.59
C GLY A 59 13.28 -6.43 2.53
N GLU A 60 12.39 -5.59 2.02
CA GLU A 60 11.58 -4.68 2.81
C GLU A 60 10.43 -5.43 3.50
N PHE A 61 10.21 -5.14 4.79
CA PHE A 61 9.04 -5.60 5.52
C PHE A 61 8.06 -4.43 5.65
N VAL A 62 6.87 -4.57 5.06
CA VAL A 62 5.88 -3.48 4.99
C VAL A 62 4.59 -3.89 5.68
N CYS A 63 3.98 -2.95 6.41
CA CYS A 63 2.70 -3.14 7.07
C CYS A 63 1.62 -2.31 6.39
N LEU A 64 0.48 -2.94 6.11
CA LEU A 64 -0.73 -2.26 5.61
C LEU A 64 -1.65 -1.94 6.78
N LEU A 65 -1.82 -0.65 7.08
CA LEU A 65 -2.65 -0.17 8.18
C LEU A 65 -3.82 0.68 7.65
N GLY A 66 -4.91 0.72 8.41
CA GLY A 66 -6.09 1.52 8.09
C GLY A 66 -7.39 0.96 8.65
N LYS A 67 -8.43 1.78 8.68
CA LYS A 67 -9.79 1.39 9.14
C LYS A 67 -10.35 0.19 8.35
N SER A 68 -11.32 -0.53 8.91
CA SER A 68 -12.07 -1.53 8.13
C SER A 68 -12.69 -0.86 6.89
N GLY A 69 -12.63 -1.53 5.73
CA GLY A 69 -13.10 -0.96 4.46
C GLY A 69 -12.13 -0.01 3.73
N SER A 70 -10.91 0.23 4.26
CA SER A 70 -9.92 1.11 3.61
C SER A 70 -9.20 0.53 2.39
N GLY A 71 -9.67 -0.58 1.83
CA GLY A 71 -9.05 -1.16 0.63
C GLY A 71 -7.74 -1.93 0.84
N LYS A 72 -7.34 -2.27 2.08
CA LYS A 72 -6.12 -3.07 2.32
C LYS A 72 -6.16 -4.45 1.64
N SER A 73 -7.25 -5.19 1.83
CA SER A 73 -7.43 -6.49 1.17
C SER A 73 -7.57 -6.32 -0.34
N THR A 74 -8.15 -5.21 -0.80
CA THR A 74 -8.17 -4.86 -2.22
C THR A 74 -6.75 -4.70 -2.76
N LEU A 75 -5.88 -3.95 -2.09
CA LEU A 75 -4.49 -3.73 -2.50
C LEU A 75 -3.69 -5.04 -2.59
N LEU A 76 -3.92 -5.98 -1.67
CA LEU A 76 -3.27 -7.30 -1.66
C LEU A 76 -3.80 -8.26 -2.73
N ASN A 77 -4.98 -8.01 -3.29
CA ASN A 77 -5.65 -8.89 -4.26
C ASN A 77 -5.64 -8.31 -5.68
N LEU A 78 -4.72 -7.40 -5.97
CA LEU A 78 -4.45 -6.91 -7.34
C LEU A 78 -3.43 -7.82 -8.02
#